data_AF-A0A0S1MIF7-F1
#
_entry.id   AF-A0A0S1MIF7-F1
#
_cell.length_a   1.000
_cell.length_b   1.000
_cell.length_c   1.000
_cell.angle_alpha   90.00
_cell.angle_beta   90.00
_cell.angle_gamma   90.00
#
_symmetry.space_group_name_H-M   'P 1'
#
loop_
_entity.id
_entity.type
_entity.pdbx_description
1 polymer ?
#
loop_
_entity_poly.entity_id
_entity_poly.type
_entity_poly.pdbx_seq_one_letter_code
_entity_poly.pdbx_strand_id
1 'polypeptide(L)'
;MLEIDTPGHTAAIGEAYPNLVACKNAQPWVNYAAGPLAGQLRLADDVVVKFAKDIFQYAASLFPGSLLSTGGDEINKRCYEDDEVTQSSLKSKNQTLNQALNHFVTETHQVLRKAGRTPVVWEEIVLDENLNLPKDTVVAVWRNSSMVSKVAEAGYSIIHASSDFSYLDCGSGGWLGNSTDDNSWCDPFKTWQKIYSFDPYANITSSQRKQIIGGQTLLWSEQADSQNMDGLIWPRALSAAEVYWTGQERPRSVVDALPRIHDMRYRMVLRGVRATPIQPHWCALNPGFCNAPINFT
;
A
#
# COMPACT_ATOMS: atom_id res chain seq x y z
N MET A 1 1.61 3.58 11.75
CA MET A 1 2.30 4.35 10.70
C MET A 1 1.26 5.28 10.09
N LEU A 2 1.59 6.55 9.89
CA LEU A 2 0.77 7.46 9.08
C LEU A 2 1.33 7.48 7.67
N GLU A 3 0.48 7.64 6.67
CA GLU A 3 0.86 7.94 5.30
C GLU A 3 0.23 9.25 4.83
N ILE A 4 1.03 10.07 4.16
CA ILE A 4 0.56 11.16 3.31
C ILE A 4 1.27 10.95 2.00
N ASP A 5 0.56 10.38 1.04
CA ASP A 5 1.14 9.99 -0.23
C ASP A 5 1.42 11.21 -1.11
N THR A 6 2.66 11.29 -1.61
CA THR A 6 3.18 12.36 -2.45
C THR A 6 4.28 11.82 -3.38
N PRO A 7 4.46 12.42 -4.57
CA PRO A 7 3.70 13.54 -5.13
C PRO A 7 2.43 13.11 -5.86
N GLY A 8 2.22 11.80 -6.07
CA GLY A 8 0.98 11.21 -6.60
C GLY A 8 -0.24 11.47 -5.72
N HIS A 9 -1.42 11.00 -6.14
CA HIS A 9 -2.65 10.97 -5.32
C HIS A 9 -3.02 12.27 -4.56
N THR A 10 -2.75 13.44 -5.16
CA THR A 10 -2.85 14.74 -4.47
C THR A 10 -3.85 15.71 -5.10
N ALA A 11 -4.72 15.22 -5.99
CA ALA A 11 -5.75 16.02 -6.67
C ALA A 11 -6.58 16.89 -5.70
N ALA A 12 -6.95 16.35 -4.53
CA ALA A 12 -7.76 17.03 -3.52
C ALA A 12 -7.09 18.30 -2.95
N ILE A 13 -5.75 18.35 -2.88
CA ILE A 13 -5.01 19.55 -2.45
C ILE A 13 -5.30 20.72 -3.40
N GLY A 14 -5.49 20.41 -4.68
CA GLY A 14 -5.81 21.37 -5.72
C GLY A 14 -7.21 21.99 -5.60
N GLU A 15 -8.08 21.50 -4.71
CA GLU A 15 -9.35 22.18 -4.41
C GLU A 15 -9.15 23.46 -3.58
N ALA A 16 -8.21 23.44 -2.63
CA ALA A 16 -7.87 24.62 -1.83
C ALA A 16 -6.68 25.39 -2.42
N TYR A 17 -5.74 24.69 -3.06
CA TYR A 17 -4.50 25.26 -3.61
C TYR A 17 -4.28 24.84 -5.07
N PRO A 18 -5.07 25.37 -6.03
CA PRO A 18 -5.02 24.97 -7.44
C PRO A 18 -3.63 25.10 -8.08
N ASN A 19 -2.82 26.06 -7.62
CA ASN A 19 -1.49 26.32 -8.15
C ASN A 19 -0.45 25.27 -7.74
N LEU A 20 -0.75 24.36 -6.80
CA LEU A 20 0.21 23.35 -6.33
C LEU A 20 0.13 22.02 -7.09
N VAL A 21 -0.93 21.79 -7.86
CA VAL A 21 -1.23 20.48 -8.47
C VAL A 21 -1.20 20.57 -10.00
N ALA A 22 -0.39 19.71 -10.63
CA ALA A 22 -0.38 19.46 -12.07
C ALA A 22 -1.51 18.49 -12.46
N CYS A 23 -1.98 18.59 -13.71
CA CYS A 23 -2.98 17.70 -14.33
C CYS A 23 -4.26 17.43 -13.52
N LYS A 24 -4.63 18.32 -12.59
CA LYS A 24 -5.82 18.18 -11.75
C LYS A 24 -7.06 17.97 -12.63
N ASN A 25 -7.77 16.86 -12.40
CA ASN A 25 -8.98 16.47 -13.14
C ASN A 25 -8.78 16.34 -14.66
N ALA A 26 -7.55 16.15 -15.14
CA ALA A 26 -7.26 16.00 -16.56
C ALA A 26 -8.01 14.81 -17.16
N GLN A 27 -8.50 14.96 -18.40
CA GLN A 27 -9.24 13.94 -19.14
C GLN A 27 -8.63 13.71 -20.53
N PRO A 28 -8.68 12.48 -21.07
CA PRO A 28 -9.16 11.26 -20.39
C PRO A 28 -8.17 10.82 -19.30
N TRP A 29 -8.68 10.54 -18.08
CA TRP A 29 -7.85 10.35 -16.88
C TRP A 29 -6.82 9.22 -17.02
N VAL A 30 -7.10 8.20 -17.84
CA VAL A 30 -6.21 7.06 -18.12
C VAL A 30 -4.83 7.45 -18.65
N ASN A 31 -4.71 8.66 -19.22
CA ASN A 31 -3.43 9.18 -19.68
C ASN A 31 -2.58 9.75 -18.55
N TYR A 32 -3.20 10.09 -17.41
CA TYR A 32 -2.63 10.93 -16.36
C TYR A 32 -2.65 10.27 -14.97
N ALA A 33 -3.36 9.16 -14.79
CA ALA A 33 -3.46 8.41 -13.52
C ALA A 33 -3.89 6.95 -13.75
N ALA A 34 -3.62 6.09 -12.77
CA ALA A 34 -4.08 4.69 -12.76
C ALA A 34 -5.58 4.54 -12.41
N GLY A 35 -6.14 5.52 -11.69
CA GLY A 35 -7.57 5.67 -11.44
C GLY A 35 -7.97 7.15 -11.44
N PRO A 36 -9.25 7.47 -11.69
CA PRO A 36 -9.74 8.84 -11.53
C PRO A 36 -9.80 9.22 -10.04
N LEU A 37 -9.51 10.46 -9.65
CA LEU A 37 -9.19 11.63 -10.47
C LEU A 37 -7.67 11.84 -10.61
N ALA A 38 -7.23 12.32 -11.77
CA ALA A 38 -5.84 12.70 -11.99
C ALA A 38 -5.46 13.95 -11.18
N GLY A 39 -4.22 13.99 -10.70
CA GLY A 39 -3.63 15.17 -10.06
C GLY A 39 -2.42 14.83 -9.20
N GLN A 40 -1.30 15.52 -9.45
CA GLN A 40 -0.04 15.30 -8.74
C GLN A 40 0.58 16.63 -8.34
N LEU A 41 1.23 16.71 -7.17
CA LEU A 41 1.93 17.92 -6.73
C LEU A 41 3.00 18.33 -7.75
N ARG A 42 3.09 19.61 -8.11
CA ARG A 42 4.15 20.15 -9.00
C ARG A 42 5.51 20.09 -8.30
N LEU A 43 6.11 18.90 -8.25
CA LEU A 43 7.32 18.58 -7.47
C LEU A 43 8.56 19.41 -7.85
N ALA A 44 8.56 20.07 -9.02
CA ALA A 44 9.63 20.93 -9.49
C ALA A 44 9.55 22.38 -8.97
N ASP A 45 8.42 22.78 -8.36
CA ASP A 45 8.21 24.12 -7.80
C ASP A 45 8.65 24.17 -6.33
N ASP A 46 9.47 25.16 -5.95
CA ASP A 46 9.97 25.29 -4.59
C ASP A 46 8.86 25.64 -3.58
N VAL A 47 7.81 26.32 -4.04
CA VAL A 47 6.62 26.61 -3.22
C VAL A 47 5.92 25.30 -2.84
N VAL A 48 5.86 24.35 -3.78
CA VAL A 48 5.25 23.02 -3.57
C VAL A 48 6.14 22.15 -2.68
N VAL A 49 7.45 22.14 -2.90
CA VAL A 49 8.40 21.44 -2.02
C VAL A 49 8.27 21.95 -0.59
N LYS A 50 8.20 23.28 -0.39
CA LYS A 50 8.00 23.89 0.93
C LYS A 50 6.66 23.46 1.55
N PHE A 51 5.57 23.52 0.77
CA PHE A 51 4.26 23.08 1.22
C PHE A 51 4.25 21.63 1.70
N ALA A 52 4.86 20.71 0.93
CA ALA A 52 4.97 19.30 1.32
C ALA A 52 5.80 19.13 2.62
N LYS A 53 6.92 19.85 2.74
CA LYS A 53 7.73 19.86 3.98
C LYS A 53 6.93 20.33 5.19
N ASP A 54 6.14 21.40 5.04
CA ASP A 54 5.32 21.93 6.13
C ASP A 54 4.24 20.92 6.57
N ILE A 55 3.62 20.22 5.62
CA ILE A 55 2.68 19.12 5.91
C ILE A 55 3.36 17.99 6.68
N PHE A 56 4.50 17.50 6.19
CA PHE A 56 5.21 16.40 6.86
C PHE A 56 5.73 16.81 8.24
N GLN A 57 6.20 18.04 8.40
CA GLN A 57 6.62 18.58 9.71
C GLN A 57 5.45 18.61 10.69
N TYR A 58 4.29 19.06 10.24
CA TYR A 58 3.08 19.11 11.06
C TYR A 58 2.60 17.70 11.41
N ALA A 59 2.51 16.79 10.43
CA ALA A 59 2.15 15.40 10.65
C ALA A 59 3.08 14.70 11.65
N ALA A 60 4.40 14.89 11.51
CA ALA A 60 5.39 14.32 12.43
C ALA A 60 5.26 14.85 13.87
N SER A 61 4.70 16.05 14.05
CA SER A 61 4.43 16.64 15.38
C SER A 61 3.16 16.08 16.04
N LEU A 62 2.19 15.63 15.24
CA LEU A 62 0.91 15.10 15.72
C LEU A 62 0.96 13.60 16.04
N PHE A 63 1.62 12.81 15.20
CA PHE A 63 1.55 11.36 15.28
C PHE A 63 2.77 10.77 15.98
N PRO A 64 2.60 9.90 17.00
CA PRO A 64 3.71 9.43 17.83
C PRO A 64 4.55 8.32 17.18
N GLY A 65 4.09 7.71 16.07
CA GLY A 65 4.75 6.57 15.44
C GLY A 65 6.15 6.87 14.90
N SER A 66 7.09 5.93 15.00
CA SER A 66 8.45 6.09 14.47
C SER A 66 8.48 6.08 12.93
N LEU A 67 7.55 5.38 12.29
CA LEU A 67 7.42 5.31 10.83
C LEU A 67 6.38 6.32 10.31
N LEU A 68 6.74 7.05 9.26
CA LEU A 68 5.84 7.92 8.50
C LEU A 68 6.11 7.73 7.00
N SER A 69 5.07 7.37 6.25
CA SER A 69 5.15 7.14 4.81
C SER A 69 4.93 8.44 4.03
N THR A 70 5.83 8.70 3.09
CA THR A 70 5.66 9.76 2.07
C THR A 70 5.00 9.23 0.81
N GLY A 71 4.64 7.94 0.78
CA GLY A 71 4.08 7.23 -0.37
C GLY A 71 5.06 7.15 -1.53
N GLY A 72 4.66 7.64 -2.71
CA GLY A 72 5.48 7.71 -3.92
C GLY A 72 5.21 6.59 -4.93
N ASP A 73 4.02 5.99 -4.88
CA ASP A 73 3.52 5.06 -5.89
C ASP A 73 2.96 5.80 -7.11
N GLU A 74 2.86 5.06 -8.22
CA GLU A 74 2.11 5.42 -9.43
C GLU A 74 2.35 6.82 -10.02
N ILE A 75 3.58 7.34 -9.89
CA ILE A 75 3.96 8.65 -10.45
C ILE A 75 3.78 8.65 -11.97
N ASN A 76 2.77 9.35 -12.46
CA ASN A 76 2.50 9.51 -13.88
C ASN A 76 3.35 10.65 -14.46
N LYS A 77 4.27 10.32 -15.36
CA LYS A 77 5.22 11.28 -15.96
C LYS A 77 4.54 12.27 -16.91
N ARG A 78 3.51 11.82 -17.64
CA ARG A 78 2.77 12.64 -18.58
C ARG A 78 2.06 13.82 -17.90
N CYS A 79 1.61 13.64 -16.66
CA CYS A 79 1.07 14.72 -15.83
C CYS A 79 2.02 15.93 -15.73
N TYR A 80 3.33 15.69 -15.68
CA TYR A 80 4.36 16.73 -15.59
C TYR A 80 4.87 17.19 -16.96
N GLU A 81 4.93 16.28 -17.93
CA GLU A 81 5.35 16.59 -19.31
C GLU A 81 4.38 17.57 -19.97
N ASP A 82 3.09 17.39 -19.76
CA ASP A 82 2.03 18.23 -20.33
C ASP A 82 1.74 19.50 -19.49
N ASP A 83 2.29 19.63 -18.27
CA ASP A 83 2.05 20.79 -17.38
C ASP A 83 3.09 21.92 -17.60
N GLU A 84 2.66 23.02 -18.25
CA GLU A 84 3.53 24.15 -18.61
C GLU A 84 4.26 24.78 -17.42
N VAL A 85 3.63 24.81 -16.24
CA VAL A 85 4.21 25.37 -15.01
C VAL A 85 5.35 24.50 -14.51
N THR A 86 5.16 23.18 -14.51
CA THR A 86 6.21 22.22 -14.18
C THR A 86 7.36 22.31 -15.19
N GLN A 87 7.05 22.34 -16.49
CA GLN A 87 8.07 22.47 -17.54
C GLN A 87 8.87 23.77 -17.43
N SER A 88 8.21 24.88 -17.11
CA SER A 88 8.85 26.17 -16.85
C SER A 88 9.79 26.09 -15.64
N SER A 89 9.34 25.46 -14.55
CA SER A 89 10.14 25.27 -13.33
C SER A 89 11.39 24.41 -13.60
N LEU A 90 11.23 23.30 -14.30
CA LEU A 90 12.33 22.42 -14.71
C LEU A 90 13.36 23.15 -15.58
N LYS A 91 12.91 23.89 -16.60
CA LYS A 91 13.78 24.68 -17.48
C LYS A 91 14.54 25.77 -16.72
N SER A 92 13.86 26.52 -15.85
CA SER A 92 14.49 27.59 -15.07
C SER A 92 15.61 27.10 -14.14
N LYS A 93 15.49 25.87 -13.65
CA LYS A 93 16.47 25.21 -12.76
C LYS A 93 17.46 24.32 -13.52
N ASN A 94 17.34 24.23 -14.84
CA ASN A 94 18.13 23.32 -15.69
C ASN A 94 18.19 21.88 -15.14
N GLN A 95 17.03 21.35 -14.74
CA GLN A 95 16.92 20.02 -14.12
C GLN A 95 15.95 19.11 -14.88
N THR A 96 16.18 17.81 -14.80
CA THR A 96 15.24 16.78 -15.29
C THR A 96 14.11 16.56 -14.28
N LEU A 97 13.02 15.93 -14.72
CA LEU A 97 11.91 15.54 -13.83
C LEU A 97 12.40 14.61 -12.70
N ASN A 98 13.27 13.64 -13.01
CA ASN A 98 13.79 12.71 -12.01
C ASN A 98 14.72 13.41 -10.99
N GLN A 99 15.51 14.42 -11.42
CA GLN A 99 16.28 15.26 -10.49
C GLN A 99 15.37 16.06 -9.56
N ALA A 100 14.28 16.62 -10.08
CA ALA A 100 13.28 17.32 -9.28
C ALA A 100 12.58 16.36 -8.29
N LEU A 101 12.23 15.14 -8.71
CA LEU A 101 11.67 14.11 -7.84
C LEU A 101 12.65 13.72 -6.73
N ASN A 102 13.92 13.49 -7.06
CA ASN A 102 14.97 13.20 -6.07
C ASN A 102 15.09 14.33 -5.04
N HIS A 103 15.04 15.59 -5.49
CA HIS A 103 15.06 16.75 -4.59
C HIS A 103 13.82 16.76 -3.68
N PHE A 104 12.62 16.60 -4.24
CA PHE A 104 11.36 16.56 -3.49
C PHE A 104 11.37 15.48 -2.39
N VAL A 105 11.75 14.25 -2.74
CA VAL A 105 11.83 13.11 -1.80
C VAL A 105 12.90 13.37 -0.74
N THR A 106 14.08 13.85 -1.14
CA THR A 106 15.17 14.14 -0.19
C THR A 106 14.78 15.20 0.83
N GLU A 107 14.16 16.29 0.39
CA GLU A 107 13.76 17.39 1.25
C GLU A 107 12.65 17.00 2.23
N THR A 108 11.63 16.27 1.76
CA THR A 108 10.54 15.78 2.62
C THR A 108 11.05 14.73 3.62
N HIS A 109 11.92 13.82 3.21
CA HIS A 109 12.54 12.84 4.11
C HIS A 109 13.46 13.50 5.14
N GLN A 110 14.15 14.60 4.80
CA GLN A 110 14.99 15.32 5.75
C GLN A 110 14.16 15.90 6.91
N VAL A 111 12.96 16.41 6.62
CA VAL A 111 12.02 16.89 7.65
C VAL A 111 11.64 15.75 8.60
N LEU A 112 11.30 14.58 8.06
CA LEU A 112 10.96 13.40 8.85
C LEU A 112 12.12 12.97 9.76
N ARG A 113 13.34 12.86 9.21
CA ARG A 113 14.52 12.48 9.99
C ARG A 113 14.85 13.49 11.09
N LYS A 114 14.74 14.79 10.82
CA LYS A 114 14.91 15.83 11.84
C LYS A 114 13.89 15.73 12.97
N ALA A 115 12.68 15.24 12.67
CA ALA A 115 11.65 14.95 13.65
C ALA A 115 11.79 13.57 14.31
N GLY A 116 12.88 12.83 14.08
CA GLY A 116 13.11 11.50 14.64
C GLY A 116 12.21 10.42 14.03
N ARG A 117 11.70 10.64 12.81
CA ARG A 117 10.88 9.68 12.06
C ARG A 117 11.69 9.00 10.98
N THR A 118 11.42 7.72 10.75
CA THR A 118 11.96 6.93 9.65
C THR A 118 11.00 6.99 8.46
N PRO A 119 11.45 7.48 7.29
CA PRO A 119 10.63 7.52 6.09
C PRO A 119 10.27 6.12 5.58
N VAL A 120 9.05 5.98 5.08
CA VAL A 120 8.58 4.81 4.32
C VAL A 120 8.16 5.28 2.92
N VAL A 121 8.48 4.50 1.90
CA VAL A 121 8.07 4.76 0.51
C VAL A 121 7.49 3.51 -0.12
N TRP A 122 6.65 3.66 -1.15
CA TRP A 122 6.32 2.56 -2.05
C TRP A 122 7.52 2.19 -2.94
N GLU A 123 7.55 0.95 -3.41
CA GLU A 123 8.72 0.36 -4.08
C GLU A 123 9.13 1.06 -5.38
N GLU A 124 8.22 1.75 -6.06
CA GLU A 124 8.44 2.53 -7.28
C GLU A 124 9.57 3.55 -7.12
N ILE A 125 9.64 4.23 -5.97
CA ILE A 125 10.67 5.23 -5.70
C ILE A 125 12.08 4.64 -5.85
N VAL A 126 12.26 3.39 -5.43
CA VAL A 126 13.56 2.71 -5.49
C VAL A 126 13.74 1.93 -6.77
N LEU A 127 12.69 1.24 -7.25
CA LEU A 127 12.80 0.27 -8.34
C LEU A 127 12.59 0.87 -9.72
N ASP A 128 11.72 1.87 -9.84
CA ASP A 128 11.28 2.40 -11.13
C ASP A 128 11.91 3.79 -11.36
N GLU A 129 11.90 4.62 -10.31
CA GLU A 129 12.53 5.95 -10.34
C GLU A 129 14.02 5.93 -9.98
N ASN A 130 14.52 4.75 -9.56
CA ASN A 130 15.93 4.47 -9.28
C ASN A 130 16.57 5.49 -8.31
N LEU A 131 15.80 5.97 -7.33
CA LEU A 131 16.32 6.89 -6.33
C LEU A 131 17.16 6.13 -5.29
N ASN A 132 18.41 6.55 -5.14
CA ASN A 132 19.28 6.03 -4.09
C ASN A 132 19.02 6.77 -2.78
N LEU A 133 18.06 6.26 -2.01
CA LEU A 133 17.71 6.77 -0.70
C LEU A 133 18.69 6.28 0.38
N PRO A 134 18.84 7.01 1.48
CA PRO A 134 19.52 6.50 2.67
C PRO A 134 18.91 5.15 3.11
N LYS A 135 19.77 4.21 3.53
CA LYS A 135 19.36 2.82 3.84
C LYS A 135 18.56 2.66 5.14
N ASP A 136 18.34 3.76 5.86
CA ASP A 136 17.36 3.81 6.95
C ASP A 136 15.92 3.88 6.43
N THR A 137 15.70 4.28 5.17
CA THR A 137 14.38 4.29 4.54
C THR A 137 13.83 2.86 4.43
N VAL A 138 12.57 2.71 4.80
CA VAL A 138 11.81 1.47 4.65
C VAL A 138 11.04 1.51 3.33
N VAL A 139 10.97 0.37 2.64
CA VAL A 139 10.26 0.24 1.37
C VAL A 139 9.09 -0.73 1.52
N ALA A 140 7.89 -0.28 1.15
CA ALA A 140 6.69 -1.11 1.13
C ALA A 140 6.53 -1.76 -0.25
N VAL A 141 6.42 -3.10 -0.27
CA VAL A 141 6.41 -3.91 -1.50
C VAL A 141 5.00 -4.41 -1.79
N TRP A 142 4.37 -3.88 -2.84
CA TRP A 142 2.94 -4.07 -3.06
C TRP A 142 2.57 -4.72 -4.40
N ARG A 143 3.29 -4.48 -5.50
CA ARG A 143 2.82 -4.92 -6.83
C ARG A 143 2.67 -6.43 -6.91
N ASN A 144 3.62 -7.18 -6.37
CA ASN A 144 3.52 -8.63 -6.15
C ASN A 144 4.65 -9.12 -5.24
N SER A 145 4.51 -10.34 -4.71
CA SER A 145 5.39 -10.84 -3.65
C SER A 145 6.81 -11.14 -4.11
N SER A 146 7.04 -11.26 -5.42
CA SER A 146 8.37 -11.52 -5.98
C SER A 146 9.27 -10.28 -6.00
N MET A 147 8.70 -9.06 -5.93
CA MET A 147 9.46 -7.81 -5.97
C MET A 147 10.34 -7.59 -4.74
N VAL A 148 10.09 -8.31 -3.66
CA VAL A 148 10.88 -8.25 -2.43
C VAL A 148 12.35 -8.56 -2.64
N SER A 149 12.69 -9.42 -3.60
CA SER A 149 14.09 -9.76 -3.91
C SER A 149 14.86 -8.55 -4.40
N LYS A 150 14.27 -7.77 -5.32
CA LYS A 150 14.89 -6.56 -5.89
C LYS A 150 15.12 -5.49 -4.83
N VAL A 151 14.15 -5.28 -3.95
CA VAL A 151 14.28 -4.30 -2.85
C VAL A 151 15.31 -4.76 -1.81
N ALA A 152 15.35 -6.06 -1.53
CA ALA A 152 16.36 -6.64 -0.64
C ALA A 152 17.78 -6.54 -1.22
N GLU A 153 17.95 -6.80 -2.51
CA GLU A 153 19.21 -6.62 -3.27
C GLU A 153 19.65 -5.15 -3.27
N ALA A 154 18.71 -4.21 -3.36
CA ALA A 154 18.98 -2.78 -3.23
C ALA A 154 19.33 -2.35 -1.79
N GLY A 155 19.26 -3.26 -0.81
CA GLY A 155 19.77 -3.07 0.55
C GLY A 155 18.83 -2.36 1.51
N TYR A 156 17.53 -2.29 1.23
CA TYR A 156 16.55 -1.61 2.07
C TYR A 156 15.86 -2.55 3.06
N SER A 157 15.28 -1.98 4.11
CA SER A 157 14.31 -2.68 4.97
C SER A 157 12.94 -2.69 4.31
N ILE A 158 12.16 -3.75 4.52
CA ILE A 158 10.97 -4.06 3.73
C ILE A 158 9.76 -4.30 4.62
N ILE A 159 8.64 -3.67 4.26
CA ILE A 159 7.31 -4.05 4.71
C ILE A 159 6.62 -4.76 3.55
N HIS A 160 6.19 -6.01 3.78
CA HIS A 160 5.36 -6.73 2.83
C HIS A 160 3.96 -6.11 2.78
N ALA A 161 3.51 -5.71 1.60
CA ALA A 161 2.17 -5.20 1.37
C ALA A 161 1.58 -5.80 0.10
N SER A 162 1.85 -7.08 -0.16
CA SER A 162 1.74 -7.63 -1.51
C SER A 162 0.31 -7.86 -2.01
N SER A 163 -0.01 -7.36 -3.21
CA SER A 163 -1.34 -7.42 -3.81
C SER A 163 -1.84 -8.84 -4.06
N ASP A 164 -0.94 -9.78 -4.36
CA ASP A 164 -1.25 -11.18 -4.63
C ASP A 164 -1.63 -11.96 -3.36
N PHE A 165 -1.45 -11.39 -2.16
CA PHE A 165 -1.80 -12.01 -0.89
C PHE A 165 -2.63 -11.13 0.05
N SER A 166 -2.31 -9.85 0.22
CA SER A 166 -2.74 -9.03 1.36
C SER A 166 -3.50 -7.75 0.99
N TYR A 167 -4.07 -7.65 -0.21
CA TYR A 167 -5.05 -6.63 -0.58
C TYR A 167 -6.47 -7.13 -0.30
N LEU A 168 -7.21 -6.42 0.54
CA LEU A 168 -8.54 -6.81 1.02
C LEU A 168 -9.67 -6.34 0.10
N ASP A 169 -9.41 -5.32 -0.70
CA ASP A 169 -10.34 -4.69 -1.65
C ASP A 169 -10.58 -5.52 -2.92
N CYS A 170 -9.62 -6.36 -3.33
CA CYS A 170 -9.73 -7.19 -4.54
C CYS A 170 -10.92 -8.17 -4.51
N GLY A 171 -11.43 -8.51 -5.70
CA GLY A 171 -12.50 -9.49 -5.89
C GLY A 171 -13.90 -8.95 -5.63
N SER A 172 -14.05 -7.63 -5.58
CA SER A 172 -15.35 -6.96 -5.44
C SER A 172 -15.92 -6.48 -6.78
N GLY A 173 -15.26 -6.81 -7.90
CA GLY A 173 -15.54 -6.25 -9.22
C GLY A 173 -14.85 -4.90 -9.46
N GLY A 174 -14.96 -4.40 -10.69
CA GLY A 174 -14.54 -3.04 -11.04
C GLY A 174 -15.53 -2.00 -10.53
N TRP A 175 -15.04 -0.79 -10.25
CA TRP A 175 -15.85 0.34 -9.76
C TRP A 175 -16.05 1.43 -10.81
N LEU A 176 -15.33 1.33 -11.94
CA LEU A 176 -15.46 2.28 -13.04
C LEU A 176 -16.83 2.12 -13.72
N GLY A 177 -17.44 3.25 -14.08
CA GLY A 177 -18.70 3.25 -14.82
C GLY A 177 -18.54 2.75 -16.26
N ASN A 178 -19.68 2.46 -16.91
CA ASN A 178 -19.74 2.06 -18.32
C ASN A 178 -18.99 0.76 -18.66
N SER A 179 -18.90 -0.17 -17.69
CA SER A 179 -18.46 -1.54 -17.91
C SER A 179 -19.34 -2.51 -17.12
N THR A 180 -19.73 -3.63 -17.73
CA THR A 180 -20.52 -4.70 -17.10
C THR A 180 -19.68 -5.90 -16.67
N ASP A 181 -18.45 -6.00 -17.19
CA ASP A 181 -17.57 -7.17 -17.05
C ASP A 181 -16.23 -6.81 -16.41
N ASP A 182 -16.14 -5.64 -15.76
CA ASP A 182 -14.93 -5.17 -15.11
C ASP A 182 -14.69 -5.87 -13.77
N ASN A 183 -13.43 -6.17 -13.49
CA ASN A 183 -12.98 -6.78 -12.24
C ASN A 183 -12.04 -5.83 -11.50
N SER A 184 -11.80 -6.08 -10.21
CA SER A 184 -10.73 -5.35 -9.53
C SER A 184 -9.40 -5.74 -10.21
N TRP A 185 -8.51 -4.76 -10.42
CA TRP A 185 -7.23 -5.01 -11.11
C TRP A 185 -6.38 -6.10 -10.43
N CYS A 186 -6.58 -6.28 -9.12
CA CYS A 186 -5.87 -7.21 -8.26
C CYS A 186 -6.65 -8.50 -7.96
N ASP A 187 -7.65 -8.86 -8.76
CA ASP A 187 -8.41 -10.10 -8.61
C ASP A 187 -7.52 -11.36 -8.52
N PRO A 188 -8.01 -12.48 -7.94
CA PRO A 188 -9.34 -12.66 -7.32
C PRO A 188 -9.39 -12.14 -5.86
N PHE A 189 -10.55 -12.28 -5.21
CA PHE A 189 -10.71 -12.07 -3.76
C PHE A 189 -9.66 -12.86 -2.96
N LYS A 190 -8.94 -12.18 -2.06
CA LYS A 190 -7.95 -12.84 -1.19
C LYS A 190 -8.65 -13.47 -0.01
N THR A 191 -8.80 -14.80 -0.04
CA THR A 191 -9.38 -15.57 1.06
C THR A 191 -8.46 -15.56 2.28
N TRP A 192 -9.00 -15.89 3.46
CA TRP A 192 -8.20 -16.01 4.67
C TRP A 192 -7.10 -17.09 4.52
N GLN A 193 -7.38 -18.18 3.78
CA GLN A 193 -6.41 -19.23 3.47
C GLN A 193 -5.28 -18.69 2.59
N LYS A 194 -5.61 -17.91 1.56
CA LYS A 194 -4.61 -17.31 0.66
C LYS A 194 -3.67 -16.43 1.45
N ILE A 195 -4.18 -15.50 2.27
CA ILE A 195 -3.38 -14.66 3.15
C ILE A 195 -2.50 -15.51 4.09
N TYR A 196 -3.09 -16.51 4.74
CA TYR A 196 -2.39 -17.36 5.72
C TYR A 196 -1.27 -18.20 5.10
N SER A 197 -1.41 -18.56 3.83
CA SER A 197 -0.42 -19.35 3.07
C SER A 197 0.85 -18.58 2.71
N PHE A 198 0.86 -17.25 2.87
CA PHE A 198 1.98 -16.41 2.49
C PHE A 198 3.26 -16.77 3.25
N ASP A 199 4.37 -17.01 2.55
CA ASP A 199 5.71 -17.17 3.13
C ASP A 199 6.49 -15.85 3.05
N PRO A 200 6.69 -15.13 4.16
CA PRO A 200 7.35 -13.82 4.16
C PRO A 200 8.82 -13.86 3.74
N TYR A 201 9.42 -15.05 3.67
CA TYR A 201 10.83 -15.23 3.30
C TYR A 201 11.02 -15.93 1.94
N ALA A 202 9.94 -16.10 1.18
CA ALA A 202 10.04 -16.54 -0.21
C ALA A 202 10.87 -15.53 -1.02
N ASN A 203 11.62 -16.03 -2.00
CA ASN A 203 12.42 -15.25 -2.95
C ASN A 203 13.57 -14.43 -2.34
N ILE A 204 13.91 -14.63 -1.07
CA ILE A 204 15.07 -13.99 -0.43
C ILE A 204 16.00 -15.00 0.24
N THR A 205 17.26 -14.62 0.36
CA THR A 205 18.28 -15.43 1.05
C THR A 205 18.17 -15.32 2.57
N SER A 206 18.75 -16.27 3.30
CA SER A 206 18.79 -16.26 4.77
C SER A 206 19.40 -14.97 5.35
N SER A 207 20.40 -14.38 4.69
CA SER A 207 21.03 -13.13 5.13
C SER A 207 20.14 -11.90 4.91
N GLN A 208 19.23 -11.96 3.94
CA GLN A 208 18.25 -10.90 3.63
C GLN A 208 17.01 -10.95 4.52
N ARG A 209 16.73 -12.07 5.21
CA ARG A 209 15.54 -12.20 6.09
C ARG A 209 15.42 -11.08 7.13
N LYS A 210 16.55 -10.56 7.63
CA LYS A 210 16.58 -9.43 8.59
C LYS A 210 16.09 -8.10 8.00
N GLN A 211 16.00 -7.99 6.68
CA GLN A 211 15.46 -6.82 6.00
C GLN A 211 13.93 -6.81 6.06
N ILE A 212 13.27 -7.96 6.22
CA ILE A 212 11.82 -8.02 6.41
C ILE A 212 11.50 -7.58 7.83
N ILE A 213 10.89 -6.41 7.98
CA ILE A 213 10.53 -5.86 9.30
C ILE A 213 9.06 -6.11 9.67
N GLY A 214 8.28 -6.67 8.75
CA GLY A 214 6.89 -7.05 8.98
C GLY A 214 6.07 -7.05 7.69
N GLY A 215 4.76 -6.93 7.84
CA GLY A 215 3.86 -6.71 6.71
C GLY A 215 2.57 -6.01 7.11
N GLN A 216 1.86 -5.56 6.08
CA GLN A 216 0.64 -4.78 6.15
C GLN A 216 -0.41 -5.43 5.26
N THR A 217 -1.63 -5.53 5.77
CA THR A 217 -2.80 -5.96 5.00
C THR A 217 -3.59 -4.70 4.65
N LEU A 218 -3.70 -4.40 3.37
CA LEU A 218 -4.25 -3.15 2.86
C LEU A 218 -5.73 -3.31 2.55
N LEU A 219 -6.51 -2.29 2.86
CA LEU A 219 -7.85 -2.11 2.35
C LEU A 219 -7.89 -0.76 1.65
N TRP A 220 -7.75 -0.77 0.32
CA TRP A 220 -8.06 0.42 -0.46
C TRP A 220 -9.57 0.68 -0.44
N SER A 221 -9.95 1.95 -0.55
CA SER A 221 -11.28 2.42 -0.13
C SER A 221 -12.13 2.98 -1.27
N GLU A 222 -11.84 2.64 -2.52
CA GLU A 222 -12.68 2.98 -3.68
C GLU A 222 -14.10 2.42 -3.51
N GLN A 223 -14.21 1.24 -2.90
CA GLN A 223 -15.49 0.57 -2.60
C GLN A 223 -15.61 0.19 -1.12
N ALA A 224 -14.92 0.91 -0.22
CA ALA A 224 -14.97 0.65 1.21
C ALA A 224 -15.25 1.91 2.03
N ASP A 225 -16.13 1.78 3.01
CA ASP A 225 -16.47 2.85 3.94
C ASP A 225 -16.94 2.30 5.29
N SER A 226 -17.50 3.18 6.13
CA SER A 226 -18.05 2.83 7.44
C SER A 226 -19.12 1.72 7.43
N GLN A 227 -19.72 1.39 6.28
CA GLN A 227 -20.78 0.39 6.17
C GLN A 227 -20.21 -1.03 6.02
N ASN A 228 -19.13 -1.21 5.27
CA ASN A 228 -18.61 -2.53 4.91
C ASN A 228 -17.18 -2.82 5.41
N MET A 229 -16.45 -1.82 5.91
CA MET A 229 -15.04 -1.95 6.30
C MET A 229 -14.77 -3.13 7.25
N ASP A 230 -15.57 -3.30 8.30
CA ASP A 230 -15.42 -4.43 9.25
C ASP A 230 -15.48 -5.80 8.57
N GLY A 231 -16.40 -5.96 7.62
CA GLY A 231 -16.59 -7.22 6.91
C GLY A 231 -15.48 -7.49 5.89
N LEU A 232 -14.91 -6.44 5.32
CA LEU A 232 -13.76 -6.56 4.43
C LEU A 232 -12.50 -6.92 5.23
N ILE A 233 -12.24 -6.27 6.36
CA ILE A 233 -11.03 -6.50 7.16
C ILE A 233 -11.11 -7.83 7.91
N TRP A 234 -12.21 -8.09 8.61
CA TRP A 234 -12.31 -9.19 9.56
C TRP A 234 -13.16 -10.34 9.02
N PRO A 235 -12.71 -11.60 9.18
CA PRO A 235 -11.54 -12.03 9.94
C PRO A 235 -10.24 -12.16 9.13
N ARG A 236 -10.23 -11.79 7.84
CA ARG A 236 -9.08 -12.01 6.94
C ARG A 236 -7.75 -11.46 7.47
N ALA A 237 -7.76 -10.28 8.07
CA ALA A 237 -6.55 -9.66 8.66
C ALA A 237 -5.97 -10.47 9.84
N LEU A 238 -6.73 -11.36 10.48
CA LEU A 238 -6.20 -12.27 11.50
C LEU A 238 -5.18 -13.26 10.91
N SER A 239 -5.38 -13.68 9.66
CA SER A 239 -4.43 -14.57 8.98
C SER A 239 -3.06 -13.91 8.88
N ALA A 240 -3.01 -12.64 8.45
CA ALA A 240 -1.76 -11.88 8.36
C ALA A 240 -1.14 -11.64 9.74
N ALA A 241 -1.96 -11.34 10.75
CA ALA A 241 -1.48 -11.17 12.12
C ALA A 241 -0.72 -12.41 12.59
N GLU A 242 -1.24 -13.61 12.35
CA GLU A 242 -0.56 -14.84 12.73
C GLU A 242 0.69 -15.13 11.87
N VAL A 243 0.63 -14.88 10.55
CA VAL A 243 1.80 -15.00 9.65
C VAL A 243 3.01 -14.24 10.20
N TYR A 244 2.82 -12.99 10.62
CA TYR A 244 3.91 -12.15 11.11
C TYR A 244 4.19 -12.33 12.61
N TRP A 245 3.23 -12.84 13.39
CA TRP A 245 3.44 -13.11 14.82
C TRP A 245 4.25 -14.38 15.08
N THR A 246 3.93 -15.49 14.41
CA THR A 246 4.62 -16.77 14.63
C THR A 246 5.73 -17.04 13.62
N GLY A 247 5.76 -16.30 12.49
CA GLY A 247 6.74 -16.49 11.44
C GLY A 247 6.85 -17.94 10.95
N GLN A 248 8.08 -18.46 10.91
CA GLN A 248 8.38 -19.86 10.58
C GLN A 248 8.62 -20.73 11.84
N GLU A 249 8.34 -20.24 13.06
CA GLU A 249 8.57 -21.00 14.30
C GLU A 249 7.67 -22.23 14.42
N ARG A 250 6.52 -22.22 13.73
CA ARG A 250 5.58 -23.34 13.71
C ARG A 250 5.16 -23.63 12.27
N PRO A 251 5.07 -24.92 11.89
CA PRO A 251 4.42 -25.29 10.64
C PRO A 251 3.00 -24.71 10.59
N ARG A 252 2.69 -23.98 9.51
CA ARG A 252 1.37 -23.40 9.29
C ARG A 252 0.54 -24.35 8.45
N SER A 253 -0.66 -24.67 8.95
CA SER A 253 -1.64 -25.51 8.29
C SER A 253 -2.98 -24.79 8.27
N VAL A 254 -3.59 -24.67 7.09
CA VAL A 254 -4.94 -24.10 6.97
C VAL A 254 -5.98 -24.97 7.67
N VAL A 255 -5.78 -26.29 7.72
CA VAL A 255 -6.68 -27.21 8.43
C VAL A 255 -6.63 -26.93 9.94
N ASP A 256 -5.43 -26.74 10.50
CA ASP A 256 -5.25 -26.50 11.94
C ASP A 256 -5.58 -25.06 12.34
N ALA A 257 -5.53 -24.12 11.39
CA ALA A 257 -5.90 -22.72 11.60
C ALA A 257 -7.42 -22.50 11.56
N LEU A 258 -8.16 -23.29 10.78
CA LEU A 258 -9.59 -23.08 10.55
C LEU A 258 -10.44 -23.02 11.84
N PRO A 259 -10.31 -23.95 12.81
CA PRO A 259 -11.04 -23.85 14.07
C PRO A 259 -10.70 -22.58 14.87
N ARG A 260 -9.44 -22.13 14.83
CA ARG A 260 -8.97 -20.95 15.59
C ARG A 260 -9.48 -19.65 15.00
N ILE A 261 -9.45 -19.50 13.67
CA ILE A 261 -10.00 -18.32 13.03
C ILE A 261 -11.53 -18.26 13.15
N HIS A 262 -12.22 -19.41 13.19
CA HIS A 262 -13.65 -19.46 13.54
C HIS A 262 -13.90 -18.91 14.94
N ASP A 263 -13.23 -19.43 15.96
CA ASP A 263 -13.35 -18.96 17.35
C ASP A 263 -13.07 -17.45 17.47
N MET A 264 -12.00 -16.96 16.85
CA MET A 264 -11.68 -15.54 16.83
C MET A 264 -12.74 -14.68 16.14
N ARG A 265 -13.30 -15.16 15.01
CA ARG A 265 -14.40 -14.47 14.32
C ARG A 265 -15.64 -14.37 15.22
N TYR A 266 -16.02 -15.43 15.93
CA TYR A 266 -17.16 -15.36 16.86
C TYR A 266 -16.87 -14.41 18.03
N ARG A 267 -15.66 -14.44 18.59
CA ARG A 267 -15.23 -13.49 19.64
C ARG A 267 -15.29 -12.03 19.18
N MET A 268 -14.92 -11.75 17.93
CA MET A 268 -15.03 -10.42 17.33
C MET A 268 -16.49 -9.97 17.25
N VAL A 269 -17.39 -10.83 16.76
CA VAL A 269 -18.83 -10.54 16.69
C VAL A 269 -19.42 -10.28 18.08
N LEU A 270 -19.04 -11.08 19.09
CA LEU A 270 -19.45 -10.86 20.48
C LEU A 270 -18.96 -9.51 21.05
N ARG A 271 -17.93 -8.91 20.45
CA ARG A 271 -17.39 -7.59 20.81
C ARG A 271 -17.91 -6.45 19.93
N GLY A 272 -18.88 -6.72 19.06
CA GLY A 272 -19.52 -5.71 18.21
C GLY A 272 -18.83 -5.47 16.86
N VAL A 273 -17.78 -6.23 16.51
CA VAL A 273 -17.15 -6.15 15.19
C VAL A 273 -17.99 -6.92 14.17
N ARG A 274 -18.32 -6.31 13.04
CA ARG A 274 -19.14 -6.94 11.98
C ARG A 274 -18.31 -7.88 11.09
N ALA A 275 -17.63 -8.85 11.70
CA ALA A 275 -16.73 -9.77 11.00
C ALA A 275 -17.48 -10.77 10.09
N THR A 276 -17.01 -10.89 8.85
CA THR A 276 -17.60 -11.73 7.80
C THR A 276 -17.58 -13.22 8.19
N PRO A 277 -18.68 -13.98 8.00
CA PRO A 277 -18.67 -15.43 8.19
C PRO A 277 -17.77 -16.10 7.15
N ILE A 278 -16.95 -17.08 7.57
CA ILE A 278 -15.99 -17.77 6.68
C ILE A 278 -16.50 -19.11 6.14
N GLN A 279 -17.48 -19.73 6.79
CA GLN A 279 -18.14 -20.97 6.37
C GLN A 279 -19.59 -20.99 6.91
N PRO A 280 -20.46 -21.86 6.38
CA PRO A 280 -21.74 -22.17 7.02
C PRO A 280 -21.56 -22.50 8.51
N HIS A 281 -22.50 -22.06 9.36
CA HIS A 281 -22.39 -22.23 10.81
C HIS A 281 -22.22 -23.71 11.22
N TRP A 282 -22.88 -24.64 10.52
CA TRP A 282 -22.71 -26.07 10.75
C TRP A 282 -21.26 -26.53 10.59
N CYS A 283 -20.52 -26.03 9.59
CA CYS A 283 -19.10 -26.36 9.38
C CYS A 283 -18.22 -25.88 10.55
N ALA A 284 -18.56 -24.71 11.13
CA ALA A 284 -17.84 -24.19 12.28
C ALA A 284 -18.03 -25.07 13.53
N LEU A 285 -19.22 -25.66 13.69
CA LEU A 285 -19.55 -26.57 14.79
C LEU A 285 -19.08 -28.02 14.56
N ASN A 286 -18.77 -28.39 13.32
CA ASN A 286 -18.36 -29.75 12.93
C ASN A 286 -17.02 -29.69 12.17
N PRO A 287 -15.89 -29.44 12.85
CA PRO A 287 -14.58 -29.32 12.22
C PRO A 287 -14.22 -30.54 11.37
N GLY A 288 -13.65 -30.30 10.19
CA GLY A 288 -13.20 -31.35 9.27
C GLY A 288 -14.26 -31.87 8.29
N PHE A 289 -15.56 -31.75 8.60
CA PHE A 289 -16.63 -32.25 7.74
C PHE A 289 -16.84 -31.43 6.46
N CYS A 290 -16.39 -30.18 6.44
CA CYS A 290 -16.47 -29.30 5.28
C CYS A 290 -15.11 -29.12 4.57
N ASN A 291 -14.15 -30.00 4.83
CA ASN A 291 -12.88 -30.00 4.11
C ASN A 291 -13.12 -30.47 2.67
N ALA A 292 -12.55 -29.75 1.70
CA ALA A 292 -12.56 -30.20 0.32
C ALA A 292 -11.78 -31.53 0.20
N PRO A 293 -12.27 -32.50 -0.59
CA PRO A 293 -11.53 -33.74 -0.83
C PRO A 293 -10.23 -33.46 -1.59
N ILE A 294 -9.24 -34.34 -1.40
CA ILE A 294 -8.02 -34.37 -2.21
C ILE A 294 -8.48 -34.61 -3.66
N ASN A 295 -8.32 -33.63 -4.55
CA ASN A 295 -8.84 -33.55 -5.93
C ASN A 295 -10.18 -32.83 -6.14
N PHE A 296 -10.59 -31.96 -5.21
CA PHE A 296 -11.65 -30.99 -5.49
C PHE A 296 -11.13 -29.88 -6.41
N THR A 297 -11.53 -29.91 -7.69
CA THR A 297 -11.36 -28.81 -8.66
C THR A 297 -12.69 -28.51 -9.31
#